data_AF-A0AAD9QPI0-F1
#
_entry.id   AF-A0AAD9QPI0-F1
#
_cell.length_a   1.000
_cell.length_b   1.000
_cell.length_c   1.000
_cell.angle_alpha   90.00
_cell.angle_beta   90.00
_cell.angle_gamma   90.00
#
_symmetry.space_group_name_H-M   'P 1'
#
loop_
_entity.id
_entity.type
_entity.pdbx_description
1 polymer ?
#
loop_
_entity_poly.entity_id
_entity_poly.type
_entity_poly.pdbx_seq_one_letter_code
_entity_poly.pdbx_strand_id
1 'polypeptide(L)'
;MLLRFTALLQRRTCIFKCLGTIRYRAESTYSVTEVKTLSSGDGLEIQWKDGHKSIFHNSWLRFSCQCGNCKQGHSGQRIFKISSLPDPIKISYFSVSENSESPQSSQLSLEFEGDHQGEISLKWLRENCYSESARRLQSTKRLTKPHTGNNILPEVEYNDVINSREGLWKYVRLGICYCPYLDALVVVILYEHQ
;
A
#
# COMPACT_ATOMS: atom_id res chain seq x y z
N MET A 1 -51.72 -30.76 32.93
CA MET A 1 -50.38 -30.33 33.37
C MET A 1 -49.51 -30.15 32.14
N LEU A 2 -49.56 -28.98 31.50
CA LEU A 2 -48.82 -28.66 30.28
C LEU A 2 -47.77 -27.60 30.63
N LEU A 3 -46.51 -28.00 30.70
CA LEU A 3 -45.37 -27.12 30.96
C LEU A 3 -44.99 -26.40 29.66
N ARG A 4 -45.28 -25.09 29.60
CA ARG A 4 -44.76 -24.19 28.57
C ARG A 4 -43.31 -23.85 28.91
N PHE A 5 -42.36 -24.30 28.10
CA PHE A 5 -40.98 -23.80 28.13
C PHE A 5 -40.89 -22.54 27.27
N THR A 6 -40.88 -21.37 27.92
CA THR A 6 -40.51 -20.11 27.28
C THR A 6 -38.99 -20.05 27.16
N ALA A 7 -38.47 -20.26 25.96
CA ALA A 7 -37.06 -20.04 25.66
C ALA A 7 -36.79 -18.53 25.62
N LEU A 8 -36.16 -18.01 26.68
CA LEU A 8 -35.60 -16.66 26.72
C LEU A 8 -34.39 -16.59 25.77
N LEU A 9 -34.60 -16.04 24.58
CA LEU A 9 -33.53 -15.60 23.68
C LEU A 9 -32.87 -14.34 24.27
N GLN A 10 -31.97 -14.54 25.24
CA GLN A 10 -31.01 -13.50 25.62
C GLN A 10 -30.04 -13.31 24.45
N ARG A 11 -30.24 -12.20 23.71
CA ARG A 11 -29.28 -11.67 22.74
C ARG A 11 -27.96 -11.41 23.45
N ARG A 12 -27.04 -12.38 23.40
CA ARG A 12 -25.64 -12.14 23.74
C ARG A 12 -25.07 -11.29 22.62
N THR A 13 -24.93 -9.99 22.87
CA THR A 13 -24.14 -9.10 22.03
C THR A 13 -22.70 -9.60 22.06
N CYS A 14 -22.31 -10.38 21.06
CA CYS A 14 -20.91 -10.68 20.80
C CYS A 14 -20.26 -9.40 20.29
N ILE A 15 -19.66 -8.65 21.22
CA ILE A 15 -18.72 -7.59 20.90
C ILE A 15 -17.46 -8.28 20.36
N PHE A 16 -17.43 -8.54 19.05
CA PHE A 16 -16.18 -8.84 18.37
C PHE A 16 -15.36 -7.56 18.37
N LYS A 17 -14.43 -7.45 19.32
CA LYS A 17 -13.31 -6.52 19.20
C LYS A 17 -12.57 -6.92 17.93
N CYS A 18 -12.75 -6.18 16.84
CA CYS A 18 -11.82 -6.18 15.73
C CYS A 18 -10.45 -5.74 16.28
N LEU A 19 -9.65 -6.70 16.72
CA LEU A 19 -8.25 -6.54 17.13
C LEU A 19 -7.32 -6.26 15.94
N GLY A 20 -7.86 -5.69 14.87
CA GLY A 20 -7.09 -5.10 13.79
C GLY A 20 -7.12 -3.60 13.97
N THR A 21 -6.29 -3.07 14.87
CA THR A 21 -5.91 -1.66 14.79
C THR A 21 -5.56 -1.36 13.33
N ILE A 22 -6.16 -0.31 12.77
CA ILE A 22 -5.71 0.26 11.51
C ILE A 22 -4.24 0.58 11.71
N ARG A 23 -3.36 -0.32 11.26
CA ARG A 23 -1.93 -0.06 11.24
C ARG A 23 -1.70 0.90 10.09
N TYR A 24 -1.94 2.20 10.35
CA TYR A 24 -1.10 3.20 9.70
C TYR A 24 0.33 2.73 9.90
N ARG A 25 1.04 2.51 8.80
CA ARG A 25 2.46 2.15 8.83
C ARG A 25 3.12 3.23 9.70
N ALA A 26 3.75 2.84 10.80
CA ALA A 26 4.35 3.80 11.73
C ALA A 26 5.23 4.78 10.95
N GLU A 27 5.02 6.08 11.20
CA GLU A 27 5.60 7.22 10.47
C GLU A 27 7.15 7.26 10.51
N SER A 28 7.78 6.36 11.27
CA SER A 28 9.21 6.35 11.58
C SER A 28 10.10 5.53 10.62
N THR A 29 9.62 5.09 9.45
CA THR A 29 10.31 4.03 8.65
C THR A 29 10.99 4.47 7.35
N TYR A 30 11.01 5.77 7.03
CA TYR A 30 11.54 6.28 5.75
C TYR A 30 12.65 7.33 5.90
N SER A 31 13.35 7.33 7.05
CA SER A 31 14.61 8.05 7.21
C SER A 31 15.79 7.21 6.69
N VAL A 32 16.74 7.88 6.06
CA VAL A 32 17.90 7.28 5.41
C VAL A 32 19.11 7.43 6.33
N THR A 33 19.92 6.38 6.38
CA THR A 33 21.23 6.40 7.01
C THR A 33 22.29 6.72 5.97
N GLU A 34 22.18 6.09 4.80
CA GLU A 34 23.20 6.19 3.75
C GLU A 34 22.60 5.84 2.38
N VAL A 35 23.13 6.48 1.33
CA VAL A 35 22.86 6.14 -0.06
C VAL A 35 24.20 5.93 -0.77
N LYS A 36 24.32 4.82 -1.49
CA LYS A 36 25.53 4.44 -2.22
C LYS A 36 25.19 3.99 -3.62
N THR A 37 26.10 4.22 -4.56
CA THR A 37 26.04 3.57 -5.88
C THR A 37 26.37 2.09 -5.75
N LEU A 38 25.66 1.24 -6.50
CA LEU A 38 25.97 -0.20 -6.57
C LEU A 38 27.33 -0.43 -7.23
N SER A 39 28.00 -1.54 -6.90
CA SER A 39 29.27 -1.92 -7.51
C SER A 39 29.18 -2.16 -9.02
N SER A 40 28.01 -2.54 -9.51
CA SER A 40 27.67 -2.67 -10.93
C SER A 40 27.50 -1.33 -11.66
N GLY A 41 27.32 -0.22 -10.94
CA GLY A 41 27.09 1.12 -11.50
C GLY A 41 25.69 1.35 -12.09
N ASP A 42 24.79 0.38 -12.02
CA ASP A 42 23.45 0.40 -12.64
C ASP A 42 22.32 0.79 -11.66
N GLY A 43 22.65 1.25 -10.46
CA GLY A 43 21.67 1.61 -9.45
C GLY A 43 22.26 2.19 -8.16
N LEU A 44 21.35 2.46 -7.22
CA LEU A 44 21.62 2.92 -5.87
C LEU A 44 21.16 1.89 -4.83
N GLU A 45 21.95 1.71 -3.77
CA GLU A 45 21.55 1.09 -2.51
C GLU A 45 21.20 2.19 -1.50
N ILE A 46 20.03 2.08 -0.88
CA ILE A 46 19.59 2.93 0.23
C ILE A 46 19.55 2.08 1.49
N GLN A 47 20.31 2.50 2.50
CA GLN A 47 20.25 1.96 3.85
C GLN A 47 19.38 2.86 4.72
N TRP A 48 18.35 2.27 5.33
CA TRP A 48 17.38 3.00 6.15
C TRP A 48 17.76 2.93 7.63
N LYS A 49 17.26 3.86 8.44
CA LYS A 49 17.52 3.89 9.90
C LYS A 49 16.97 2.66 10.64
N ASP A 50 15.98 1.98 10.07
CA ASP A 50 15.45 0.72 10.60
C ASP A 50 16.26 -0.53 10.21
N GLY A 51 17.42 -0.35 9.58
CA GLY A 51 18.32 -1.41 9.16
C GLY A 51 17.91 -2.13 7.87
N HIS A 52 16.76 -1.80 7.28
CA HIS A 52 16.40 -2.33 5.96
C HIS A 52 17.35 -1.80 4.89
N LYS A 53 17.48 -2.57 3.81
CA LYS A 53 18.21 -2.18 2.60
C LYS A 53 17.30 -2.27 1.39
N SER A 54 17.34 -1.24 0.57
CA SER A 54 16.60 -1.17 -0.68
C SER A 54 17.54 -0.92 -1.84
N ILE A 55 17.31 -1.60 -2.95
CA ILE A 55 18.12 -1.46 -4.17
C ILE A 55 17.22 -0.93 -5.27
N PHE A 56 17.66 0.13 -5.94
CA PHE A 56 16.94 0.81 -7.01
C PHE A 56 17.83 0.98 -8.25
N HIS A 57 17.39 0.51 -9.42
CA HIS A 57 18.14 0.65 -10.67
C HIS A 57 17.95 2.06 -11.24
N ASN A 58 18.98 2.57 -11.93
CA ASN A 58 18.98 3.93 -12.51
C ASN A 58 17.76 4.17 -13.41
N SER A 59 17.46 3.21 -14.30
CA SER A 59 16.32 3.30 -15.19
C SER A 59 15.00 3.39 -14.41
N TRP A 60 14.83 2.55 -13.39
CA TRP A 60 13.62 2.56 -12.57
C TRP A 60 13.45 3.88 -11.80
N LEU A 61 14.54 4.46 -11.28
CA LEU A 61 14.52 5.78 -10.66
C LEU A 61 14.11 6.85 -11.67
N ARG A 62 14.66 6.84 -12.88
CA ARG A 62 14.29 7.78 -13.95
C ARG A 62 12.81 7.67 -14.36
N PHE A 63 12.26 6.46 -14.42
CA PHE A 63 10.84 6.22 -14.70
C PHE A 63 9.91 6.60 -13.55
N SER A 64 10.46 6.70 -12.34
CA SER A 64 9.74 7.01 -11.11
C SER A 64 9.92 8.45 -10.64
N CYS A 65 10.61 9.28 -11.44
CA CYS A 65 10.80 10.70 -11.18
C CYS A 65 9.46 11.42 -10.98
N GLN A 66 9.38 12.23 -9.93
CA GLN A 66 8.15 12.91 -9.49
C GLN A 66 8.17 14.41 -9.79
N CYS A 67 9.24 14.93 -10.42
CA CYS A 67 9.33 16.34 -10.79
C CYS A 67 8.23 16.75 -11.78
N GLY A 68 7.92 18.05 -11.81
CA GLY A 68 6.86 18.62 -12.65
C GLY A 68 7.04 18.39 -14.16
N ASN A 69 8.26 18.13 -14.63
CA ASN A 69 8.56 17.81 -16.02
C ASN A 69 8.29 16.34 -16.37
N CYS A 70 8.23 15.45 -15.38
CA CYS A 70 8.06 14.01 -15.57
C CYS A 70 6.64 13.54 -15.22
N LYS A 71 6.02 14.16 -14.22
CA LYS A 71 4.72 13.77 -13.69
C LYS A 71 3.84 14.99 -13.47
N GLN A 72 2.62 14.95 -14.00
CA GLN A 72 1.62 15.98 -13.74
C GLN A 72 1.13 15.89 -12.29
N GLY A 73 1.17 17.02 -11.58
CA GLY A 73 0.78 17.07 -10.16
C GLY A 73 -0.69 16.74 -9.90
N HIS A 74 -1.60 17.12 -10.81
CA HIS A 74 -3.04 16.95 -10.62
C HIS A 74 -3.55 15.56 -11.00
N SER A 75 -3.06 14.98 -12.11
CA SER A 75 -3.51 13.69 -12.64
C SER A 75 -2.61 12.53 -12.22
N GLY A 76 -1.36 12.81 -11.83
CA GLY A 76 -0.32 11.81 -11.63
C GLY A 76 0.18 11.16 -12.93
N GLN A 77 -0.26 11.65 -14.10
CA GLN A 77 0.14 11.10 -15.39
C GLN A 77 1.60 11.41 -15.71
N ARG A 78 2.29 10.44 -16.32
CA ARG A 78 3.64 10.62 -16.87
C ARG A 78 3.56 11.36 -18.20
N ILE A 79 4.41 12.38 -18.38
CA ILE A 79 4.35 13.28 -19.54
C ILE A 79 5.59 13.27 -20.44
N PHE A 80 6.61 12.48 -20.11
CA PHE A 80 7.78 12.29 -20.96
C PHE A 80 7.65 11.02 -21.81
N LYS A 81 8.33 10.99 -22.95
CA LYS A 81 8.39 9.80 -23.81
C LYS A 81 9.49 8.87 -23.32
N ILE A 82 9.20 7.57 -23.28
CA ILE A 82 10.18 6.55 -22.90
C ILE A 82 11.33 6.49 -23.92
N SER A 83 11.00 6.62 -25.21
CA SER A 83 11.98 6.60 -26.31
C SER A 83 12.92 7.80 -26.36
N SER A 84 12.63 8.88 -25.63
CA SER A 84 13.52 10.03 -25.55
C SER A 84 14.52 9.93 -24.40
N LEU A 85 14.49 8.85 -23.62
CA LEU A 85 15.47 8.63 -22.57
C LEU A 85 16.78 8.10 -23.16
N PRO A 86 17.94 8.50 -22.60
CA PRO A 86 19.23 7.92 -22.98
C PRO A 86 19.28 6.45 -22.56
N ASP A 87 20.01 5.64 -23.32
CA ASP A 87 20.35 4.25 -22.97
C ASP A 87 21.86 4.07 -23.16
N PRO A 88 22.65 3.83 -22.09
CA PRO A 88 22.24 3.58 -20.71
C PRO A 88 21.87 4.84 -19.91
N ILE A 89 20.93 4.69 -18.97
CA ILE A 89 20.60 5.73 -17.98
C ILE A 89 21.62 5.69 -16.84
N LYS A 90 22.29 6.81 -16.61
CA LYS A 90 23.28 6.98 -15.54
C LYS A 90 22.95 8.17 -14.66
N ILE A 91 23.28 8.05 -13.37
CA ILE A 91 23.14 9.09 -12.36
C ILE A 91 24.52 9.72 -12.17
N SER A 92 24.64 11.02 -12.41
CA SER A 92 25.88 11.78 -12.21
C SER A 92 26.05 12.18 -10.75
N TYR A 93 24.96 12.58 -10.10
CA TYR A 93 24.96 13.03 -8.72
C TYR A 93 23.63 12.70 -8.03
N PHE A 94 23.67 12.52 -6.71
CA PHE A 94 22.47 12.39 -5.89
C PHE A 94 22.67 13.03 -4.52
N SER A 95 21.58 13.51 -3.93
CA SER A 95 21.56 14.04 -2.58
C SER A 95 20.24 13.74 -1.89
N VAL A 96 20.26 13.67 -0.56
CA VAL A 96 19.07 13.40 0.25
C VAL A 96 18.79 14.63 1.11
N SER A 97 17.58 15.17 1.00
CA SER A 97 17.08 16.22 1.88
C SER A 97 16.11 15.60 2.89
N GLU A 98 16.52 15.47 4.15
CA GLU A 98 15.64 15.06 5.25
C GLU A 98 15.09 16.29 5.98
N ASN A 99 13.75 16.36 6.09
CA ASN A 99 13.08 17.40 6.87
C ASN A 99 12.56 16.79 8.19
N SER A 100 13.09 17.26 9.32
CA SER A 100 12.74 16.78 10.65
C SER A 100 11.31 17.17 11.07
N GLU A 101 10.83 18.33 10.63
CA GLU A 101 9.50 18.86 10.97
C GLU A 101 8.37 18.21 10.17
N SER A 102 8.65 17.77 8.94
CA SER A 102 7.70 17.08 8.08
C SER A 102 8.39 15.92 7.35
N PRO A 103 8.42 14.72 7.95
CA PRO A 103 9.05 13.55 7.34
C PRO A 103 8.50 13.17 5.96
N GLN A 104 7.29 13.62 5.64
CA GLN A 104 6.64 13.37 4.35
C GLN A 104 7.24 14.22 3.22
N SER A 105 7.92 15.31 3.57
CA SER A 105 8.60 16.20 2.64
C SER A 105 10.06 15.82 2.36
N SER A 106 10.56 14.74 2.98
CA SER A 106 11.91 14.23 2.73
C SER A 106 12.02 13.57 1.36
N GLN A 107 13.07 13.91 0.62
CA GLN A 107 13.21 13.59 -0.80
C GLN A 107 14.64 13.19 -1.16
N LEU A 108 14.76 12.36 -2.20
CA LEU A 108 15.98 12.02 -2.91
C LEU A 108 16.02 12.85 -4.20
N SER A 109 17.01 13.72 -4.31
CA SER A 109 17.32 14.50 -5.50
C SER A 109 18.35 13.73 -6.34
N LEU A 110 18.09 13.63 -7.63
CA LEU A 110 18.89 12.87 -8.60
C LEU A 110 19.23 13.76 -9.78
N GLU A 111 20.48 13.72 -10.21
CA GLU A 111 20.93 14.34 -11.45
C GLU A 111 21.35 13.22 -12.41
N PHE A 112 20.75 13.20 -13.59
CA PHE A 112 21.00 12.19 -14.63
C PHE A 112 21.92 12.76 -15.71
N GLU A 113 22.77 11.91 -16.30
CA GLU A 113 23.56 12.27 -17.48
C GLU A 113 22.61 12.64 -18.63
N GLY A 114 22.60 13.91 -19.06
CA GLY A 114 21.65 14.46 -20.03
C GLY A 114 20.73 15.56 -19.50
N ASP A 115 21.19 16.34 -18.50
CA ASP A 115 20.55 17.54 -17.93
C ASP A 115 19.15 17.33 -17.35
N HIS A 116 18.85 16.12 -16.84
CA HIS A 116 17.61 15.90 -16.10
C HIS A 116 17.86 15.90 -14.60
N GLN A 117 17.24 16.84 -13.90
CA GLN A 117 17.12 16.82 -12.45
C GLN A 117 15.77 16.21 -12.07
N GLY A 118 15.82 15.17 -11.27
CA GLY A 118 14.66 14.44 -10.76
C GLY A 118 14.59 14.48 -9.25
N GLU A 119 13.37 14.41 -8.75
CA GLU A 119 13.08 14.32 -7.31
C GLU A 119 12.15 13.15 -7.06
N ILE A 120 12.39 12.42 -5.96
CA ILE A 120 11.56 11.29 -5.54
C ILE A 120 11.40 11.31 -4.02
N SER A 121 10.16 11.22 -3.53
CA SER A 121 9.89 11.08 -2.10
C SER A 121 10.52 9.81 -1.49
N LEU A 122 11.17 9.95 -0.33
CA LEU A 122 11.75 8.82 0.42
C LEU A 122 10.67 7.85 0.91
N LYS A 123 9.53 8.38 1.36
CA LYS A 123 8.36 7.57 1.75
C LYS A 123 7.90 6.70 0.58
N TRP A 124 7.77 7.30 -0.61
CA TRP A 124 7.34 6.57 -1.79
C TRP A 124 8.35 5.48 -2.21
N LEU A 125 9.65 5.77 -2.17
CA LEU A 125 10.70 4.77 -2.41
C LEU A 125 10.57 3.58 -1.45
N ARG A 126 10.33 3.86 -0.17
CA ARG A 126 10.18 2.80 0.84
C ARG A 126 8.94 1.94 0.61
N GLU A 127 7.85 2.53 0.15
CA GLU A 127 6.61 1.83 -0.15
C GLU A 127 6.71 0.98 -1.42
N ASN A 128 7.49 1.43 -2.41
CA ASN A 128 7.66 0.80 -3.71
C ASN A 128 8.98 0.02 -3.85
N CYS A 129 9.64 -0.26 -2.72
CA CYS A 129 10.82 -1.10 -2.69
C CYS A 129 10.51 -2.49 -3.27
N TYR A 130 11.26 -2.88 -4.29
CA TYR A 130 11.14 -4.18 -4.95
C TYR A 130 12.29 -5.14 -4.59
N SER A 131 13.07 -4.85 -3.55
CA SER A 131 14.04 -5.80 -3.03
C SER A 131 13.35 -7.13 -2.67
N GLU A 132 14.09 -8.23 -2.70
CA GLU A 132 13.48 -9.54 -2.45
C GLU A 132 12.81 -9.63 -1.08
N SER A 133 13.43 -9.05 -0.05
CA SER A 133 12.85 -8.97 1.29
C SER A 133 11.54 -8.18 1.31
N ALA A 134 11.47 -7.05 0.58
CA ALA A 134 10.25 -6.26 0.46
C ALA A 134 9.15 -7.00 -0.32
N ARG A 135 9.48 -7.67 -1.44
CA ARG A 135 8.53 -8.48 -2.22
C ARG A 135 7.97 -9.65 -1.42
N ARG A 136 8.81 -10.35 -0.65
CA ARG A 136 8.36 -11.43 0.24
C ARG A 136 7.37 -10.89 1.28
N LEU A 137 7.70 -9.78 1.95
CA LEU A 137 6.78 -9.13 2.90
C LEU A 137 5.47 -8.65 2.26
N GLN A 138 5.49 -8.22 0.99
CA GLN A 138 4.26 -7.87 0.28
C GLN A 138 3.43 -9.11 -0.09
N SER A 139 4.08 -10.21 -0.50
CA SER A 139 3.36 -11.43 -0.86
C SER A 139 2.60 -12.06 0.31
N THR A 140 3.12 -11.97 1.54
CA THR A 140 2.47 -12.51 2.75
C THR A 140 1.25 -11.70 3.19
N LYS A 141 1.09 -10.47 2.69
CA LYS A 141 -0.10 -9.64 2.94
C LYS A 141 -1.32 -10.09 2.15
N ARG A 142 -1.14 -10.85 1.07
CA ARG A 142 -2.25 -11.39 0.29
C ARG A 142 -2.90 -12.52 1.08
N LEU A 143 -4.21 -12.42 1.29
CA LEU A 143 -5.02 -13.52 1.79
C LEU A 143 -5.12 -14.56 0.68
N THR A 144 -4.19 -15.51 0.65
CA THR A 144 -4.14 -16.59 -0.35
C THR A 144 -4.75 -17.90 0.13
N LYS A 145 -5.20 -17.95 1.39
CA LYS A 145 -5.78 -19.18 1.96
C LYS A 145 -7.21 -19.34 1.44
N PRO A 146 -7.51 -20.42 0.69
CA PRO A 146 -8.87 -20.70 0.27
C PRO A 146 -9.74 -20.92 1.50
N HIS A 147 -10.99 -20.48 1.43
CA HIS A 147 -11.95 -20.75 2.47
C HIS A 147 -12.33 -22.24 2.43
N THR A 148 -12.01 -22.98 3.49
CA THR A 148 -12.20 -24.44 3.56
C THR A 148 -13.55 -24.87 4.14
N GLY A 149 -14.54 -23.98 4.20
CA GLY A 149 -15.92 -24.28 4.64
C GLY A 149 -16.12 -24.52 6.14
N ASN A 150 -15.05 -24.75 6.90
CA ASN A 150 -15.11 -25.01 8.35
C ASN A 150 -15.07 -23.75 9.22
N ASN A 151 -14.91 -22.56 8.61
CA ASN A 151 -14.85 -21.29 9.33
C ASN A 151 -16.09 -20.44 9.00
N ILE A 152 -16.53 -19.61 9.95
CA ILE A 152 -17.60 -18.64 9.71
C ILE A 152 -17.14 -17.65 8.63
N LEU A 153 -18.00 -17.39 7.64
CA LEU A 153 -17.71 -16.40 6.61
C LEU A 153 -17.66 -15.00 7.24
N PRO A 154 -16.73 -14.13 6.83
CA PRO A 154 -16.71 -12.76 7.29
C PRO A 154 -18.02 -12.04 6.90
N GLU A 155 -18.67 -11.42 7.88
CA GLU A 155 -19.90 -10.65 7.68
C GLU A 155 -19.66 -9.15 7.88
N VAL A 156 -20.35 -8.35 7.06
CA VAL A 156 -20.38 -6.89 7.13
C VAL A 156 -21.81 -6.44 6.93
N GLU A 157 -22.26 -5.49 7.75
CA GLU A 157 -23.60 -4.92 7.64
C GLU A 157 -23.68 -3.96 6.45
N TYR A 158 -24.72 -4.08 5.63
CA TYR A 158 -24.91 -3.24 4.44
C TYR A 158 -24.90 -1.74 4.75
N ASN A 159 -25.59 -1.32 5.82
CA ASN A 159 -25.65 0.09 6.21
C ASN A 159 -24.28 0.66 6.55
N ASP A 160 -23.38 -0.14 7.14
CA ASP A 160 -22.01 0.27 7.44
C ASP A 160 -21.17 0.37 6.15
N VAL A 161 -21.42 -0.50 5.16
CA VAL A 161 -20.73 -0.43 3.85
C VAL A 161 -21.07 0.84 3.08
N ILE A 162 -22.35 1.21 3.02
CA ILE A 162 -22.79 2.38 2.24
C ILE A 162 -22.47 3.69 2.96
N ASN A 163 -22.67 3.75 4.28
CA ASN A 163 -22.62 5.01 5.02
C ASN A 163 -21.29 5.28 5.72
N SER A 164 -20.37 4.30 5.74
CA SER A 164 -19.12 4.40 6.48
C SER A 164 -17.92 3.96 5.64
N ARG A 165 -16.85 4.77 5.70
CA ARG A 165 -15.56 4.46 5.06
C ARG A 165 -14.95 3.18 5.65
N GLU A 166 -15.19 2.92 6.92
CA GLU A 166 -14.63 1.77 7.64
C GLU A 166 -15.34 0.48 7.21
N GLY A 167 -16.66 0.51 7.10
CA GLY A 167 -17.47 -0.60 6.60
C GLY A 167 -17.14 -0.94 5.15
N LEU A 168 -17.05 0.08 4.28
CA LEU A 168 -16.63 -0.10 2.88
C LEU A 168 -15.23 -0.72 2.79
N TRP A 169 -14.27 -0.22 3.59
CA TRP A 169 -12.91 -0.75 3.58
C TRP A 169 -12.85 -2.19 4.07
N LYS A 170 -13.61 -2.53 5.12
CA LYS A 170 -13.74 -3.90 5.62
C LYS A 170 -14.25 -4.83 4.53
N TYR A 171 -15.31 -4.42 3.81
CA TYR A 171 -15.88 -5.18 2.70
C TYR A 171 -14.86 -5.42 1.57
N VAL A 172 -14.23 -4.36 1.05
CA VAL A 172 -13.26 -4.46 -0.06
C VAL A 172 -12.05 -5.31 0.32
N ARG A 173 -11.58 -5.20 1.57
CA ARG A 173 -10.39 -5.92 2.04
C ARG A 173 -10.59 -7.43 2.14
N LEU A 174 -11.80 -7.86 2.48
CA LEU A 174 -12.10 -9.27 2.72
C LEU A 174 -12.23 -10.07 1.42
N GLY A 175 -12.54 -9.42 0.29
CA GLY A 175 -12.60 -10.03 -1.05
C GLY A 175 -13.76 -11.02 -1.26
N ILE A 176 -14.25 -11.65 -0.19
CA ILE A 176 -15.45 -12.49 -0.10
C ILE A 176 -16.10 -12.19 1.25
N CYS A 177 -17.33 -11.67 1.25
CA CYS A 177 -18.14 -11.48 2.46
C CYS A 177 -19.55 -12.05 2.23
N TYR A 178 -20.14 -12.61 3.28
CA TYR A 178 -21.55 -12.99 3.29
C TYR A 178 -22.38 -11.85 3.89
N CYS A 179 -23.50 -11.51 3.26
CA CYS A 179 -24.47 -10.56 3.82
C CYS A 179 -25.71 -11.35 4.27
N PRO A 180 -25.93 -11.50 5.60
CA PRO A 180 -26.91 -12.44 6.15
C PRO A 180 -28.39 -12.05 5.93
N TYR A 181 -28.67 -10.91 5.31
CA TYR A 181 -30.05 -10.48 5.04
C TYR A 181 -30.70 -11.13 3.81
N LEU A 182 -29.96 -11.97 3.05
CA LEU A 182 -30.39 -12.49 1.75
C LEU A 182 -30.31 -14.02 1.57
N ASP A 183 -29.87 -14.82 2.56
CA ASP A 183 -29.78 -16.29 2.47
C ASP A 183 -29.31 -16.86 1.11
N ALA A 184 -28.30 -16.23 0.51
CA ALA A 184 -27.67 -16.69 -0.73
C ALA A 184 -26.20 -16.22 -0.83
N LEU A 185 -25.37 -17.08 -1.46
CA LEU A 185 -23.94 -16.88 -1.72
C LEU A 185 -23.78 -15.95 -2.93
N VAL A 186 -23.69 -14.64 -2.71
CA VAL A 186 -23.57 -13.65 -3.79
C VAL A 186 -22.10 -13.37 -4.10
N VAL A 187 -21.63 -13.89 -5.24
CA VAL A 187 -20.50 -13.30 -5.96
C VAL A 187 -21.00 -11.98 -6.55
N VAL A 188 -20.39 -10.88 -6.08
CA VAL A 188 -20.56 -9.46 -6.47
C VAL A 188 -21.57 -9.19 -7.60
N ILE A 189 -22.81 -8.83 -7.24
CA ILE A 189 -23.68 -7.99 -8.07
C ILE A 189 -24.41 -7.01 -7.12
N LEU A 190 -24.11 -5.71 -7.27
CA LEU A 190 -24.77 -4.63 -6.54
C LEU A 190 -26.17 -4.39 -7.13
N TYR A 191 -27.19 -4.23 -6.28
CA TYR A 191 -28.42 -3.52 -6.67
C TYR A 191 -28.89 -2.60 -5.54
N GLU A 192 -29.19 -1.35 -5.90
CA GLU A 192 -29.90 -0.37 -5.08
C GLU A 192 -31.39 -0.76 -5.00
N HIS A 193 -31.99 -0.57 -3.82
CA HIS A 193 -33.42 -0.72 -3.64
C HIS A 193 -34.03 0.62 -3.20
N GLN A 194 -35.03 1.08 -3.97
CA GLN A 194 -36.18 1.80 -3.43
C GLN A 194 -36.93 0.92 -2.44
#